data_AF-A0A975TI14-F1
#
_entry.id   AF-A0A975TI14-F1
#
_cell.length_a   1.000
_cell.length_b   1.000
_cell.length_c   1.000
_cell.angle_alpha   90.00
_cell.angle_beta   90.00
_cell.angle_gamma   90.00
#
_symmetry.space_group_name_H-M   'P 1'
#
loop_
_entity.id
_entity.type
_entity.pdbx_description
1 polymer ?
#
loop_
_entity_poly.entity_id
_entity_poly.type
_entity_poly.pdbx_seq_one_letter_code
_entity_poly.pdbx_strand_id
1 'polypeptide(L)'
;MASERTEKEGVRERARTVGGSTALSRGGRSRLDQPLAPRRRLLPEYDPEAFGVLSERIARFLGTGRFIVWMTLVIAVWLVWNITAPSWLRWDPYPFIFLTLMLSLQASYAAPLILLAQNRQGDRDRVTQEQERKQNERSIADTEYLTREIAALRMGLGEVATRDWIRSELQDLVRDMVEHRVVFPPETVRGREDSDH
;
A
#
# COMPACT_ATOMS: atom_id res chain seq x y z
N MET A 1 54.21 -83.75 15.75
CA MET A 1 52.74 -83.84 15.92
C MET A 1 52.19 -82.55 15.33
N ALA A 2 51.88 -82.48 14.04
CA ALA A 2 50.76 -83.13 13.35
C ALA A 2 49.42 -82.76 13.97
N SER A 3 48.64 -82.03 13.18
CA SER A 3 47.19 -82.09 13.03
C SER A 3 46.39 -80.86 13.48
N GLU A 4 45.54 -80.46 12.54
CA GLU A 4 44.29 -79.69 12.65
C GLU A 4 44.25 -78.19 12.29
N ARG A 5 43.42 -77.94 11.26
CA ARG A 5 42.83 -76.70 10.72
C ARG A 5 43.74 -75.93 9.75
N THR A 6 43.70 -76.10 8.43
CA THR A 6 42.63 -76.56 7.49
C THR A 6 41.24 -76.02 7.80
N GLU A 7 41.05 -74.72 7.61
CA GLU A 7 39.78 -74.17 7.13
C GLU A 7 40.08 -72.73 6.70
N LYS A 8 40.29 -72.46 5.42
CA LYS A 8 39.31 -71.72 4.60
C LYS A 8 39.87 -71.51 3.19
N GLU A 9 40.55 -72.51 2.65
CA GLU A 9 40.84 -72.57 1.22
C GLU A 9 39.73 -73.35 0.52
N GLY A 10 39.10 -72.68 -0.44
CA GLY A 10 38.36 -73.35 -1.50
C GLY A 10 36.86 -73.50 -1.29
N VAL A 11 36.09 -72.40 -1.29
CA VAL A 11 34.81 -72.34 -2.03
C VAL A 11 34.48 -70.88 -2.33
N ARG A 12 34.96 -70.33 -3.46
CA ARG A 12 34.22 -69.36 -4.30
C ARG A 12 34.94 -68.88 -5.56
N GLU A 13 35.92 -69.62 -6.04
CA GLU A 13 36.37 -69.46 -7.42
C GLU A 13 35.45 -70.29 -8.33
N ARG A 14 34.45 -69.63 -8.93
CA ARG A 14 34.02 -69.84 -10.34
C ARG A 14 32.75 -69.04 -10.66
N ALA A 15 32.85 -68.35 -11.79
CA ALA A 15 31.79 -67.81 -12.63
C ALA A 15 31.10 -66.53 -12.16
N ARG A 16 31.49 -65.39 -12.74
CA ARG A 16 30.89 -64.97 -14.02
C ARG A 16 31.64 -63.77 -14.62
N THR A 17 31.83 -63.93 -15.91
CA THR A 17 32.38 -63.03 -16.91
C THR A 17 31.44 -61.87 -17.25
N VAL A 18 32.04 -60.86 -17.89
CA VAL A 18 31.46 -59.88 -18.83
C VAL A 18 31.02 -58.52 -18.24
N GLY A 19 31.87 -57.52 -18.50
CA GLY A 19 31.55 -56.39 -19.38
C GLY A 19 30.79 -55.22 -18.77
N GLY A 20 31.41 -54.04 -18.75
CA GLY A 20 30.69 -52.79 -18.51
C GLY A 20 31.59 -51.59 -18.20
N SER A 21 32.23 -51.07 -19.24
CA SER A 21 32.56 -49.64 -19.44
C SER A 21 32.59 -48.72 -18.21
N THR A 22 33.72 -48.66 -17.52
CA THR A 22 34.05 -47.54 -16.63
C THR A 22 34.55 -46.36 -17.44
N ALA A 23 33.70 -45.34 -17.63
CA ALA A 23 34.03 -43.90 -17.55
C ALA A 23 32.88 -43.04 -18.10
N LEU A 24 31.77 -42.96 -17.37
CA LEU A 24 30.91 -41.79 -17.48
C LEU A 24 31.23 -40.87 -16.32
N SER A 25 31.88 -39.76 -16.67
CA SER A 25 32.13 -38.60 -15.83
C SER A 25 30.85 -38.25 -15.07
N ARG A 26 30.87 -38.48 -13.76
CA ARG A 26 29.79 -38.07 -12.87
C ARG A 26 29.85 -36.55 -12.77
N GLY A 27 29.08 -35.89 -13.61
CA GLY A 27 28.84 -34.45 -13.56
C GLY A 27 28.56 -34.04 -12.12
N GLY A 28 29.45 -33.20 -11.58
CA GLY A 28 29.24 -32.55 -10.31
C GLY A 28 27.95 -31.77 -10.39
N ARG A 29 26.96 -32.17 -9.59
CA ARG A 29 25.74 -31.40 -9.36
C ARG A 29 26.18 -30.05 -8.78
N SER A 30 26.23 -29.01 -9.61
CA SER A 30 26.33 -27.64 -9.16
C SER A 30 25.17 -27.39 -8.20
N ARG A 31 25.49 -27.28 -6.90
CA ARG A 31 24.55 -26.93 -5.86
C ARG A 31 23.98 -25.55 -6.17
N LEU A 32 22.67 -25.49 -6.40
CA LEU A 32 21.90 -24.27 -6.67
C LEU A 32 21.72 -23.38 -5.42
N ASP A 33 22.26 -23.78 -4.27
CA ASP A 33 22.09 -23.08 -2.98
C ASP A 33 23.23 -22.11 -2.63
N GLN A 34 24.20 -21.89 -3.52
CA GLN A 34 25.21 -20.85 -3.28
C GLN A 34 24.73 -19.53 -3.88
N PRO A 35 24.40 -18.50 -3.07
CA PRO A 35 24.15 -17.18 -3.61
C PRO A 35 25.43 -16.73 -4.33
N LEU A 36 25.32 -16.57 -5.66
CA LEU A 36 26.42 -16.06 -6.48
C LEU A 36 26.88 -14.74 -5.87
N ALA A 37 28.17 -14.64 -5.58
CA ALA A 37 28.81 -13.40 -5.15
C ALA A 37 28.40 -12.26 -6.10
N PRO A 38 27.99 -11.09 -5.56
CA PRO A 38 27.47 -10.01 -6.37
C PRO A 38 28.56 -9.59 -7.36
N ARG A 39 28.28 -9.84 -8.65
CA ARG A 39 29.08 -9.34 -9.76
C ARG A 39 29.28 -7.85 -9.51
N ARG A 40 30.53 -7.41 -9.32
CA ARG A 40 30.90 -6.01 -9.13
C ARG A 40 30.38 -5.23 -10.34
N ARG A 41 29.21 -4.62 -10.21
CA ARG A 41 28.58 -3.85 -11.28
C ARG A 41 29.38 -2.56 -11.42
N LEU A 42 30.03 -2.38 -12.57
CA LEU A 42 30.67 -1.11 -12.97
C LEU A 42 29.61 -0.09 -13.45
N LEU A 43 28.38 -0.20 -12.97
CA LEU A 43 27.36 0.80 -13.26
C LEU A 43 27.52 1.90 -12.22
N PRO A 44 27.56 3.18 -12.62
CA PRO A 44 27.46 4.27 -11.67
C PRO A 44 26.24 4.04 -10.78
N GLU A 45 26.47 3.87 -9.48
CA GLU A 45 25.40 3.77 -8.48
C GLU A 45 24.67 5.12 -8.48
N TYR A 46 23.55 5.18 -9.18
CA TYR A 46 22.69 6.36 -9.21
C TYR A 46 22.07 6.51 -7.84
N ASP A 47 22.58 7.46 -7.03
CA ASP A 47 22.15 7.69 -5.65
C ASP A 47 20.76 8.35 -5.60
N PRO A 48 19.69 7.60 -5.29
CA PRO A 48 18.31 8.08 -5.37
C PRO A 48 17.97 9.14 -4.31
N GLU A 49 18.80 9.29 -3.26
CA GLU A 49 18.57 10.22 -2.16
C GLU A 49 18.89 11.66 -2.58
N ALA A 50 20.01 11.87 -3.27
CA ALA A 50 20.42 13.18 -3.78
C ALA A 50 19.41 13.77 -4.77
N PHE A 51 18.84 12.94 -5.65
CA PHE A 51 17.79 13.35 -6.59
C PHE A 51 16.46 13.62 -5.89
N GLY A 52 16.18 12.96 -4.76
CA GLY A 52 14.98 13.19 -3.98
C GLY A 52 14.93 14.58 -3.37
N VAL A 53 16.03 15.00 -2.75
CA VAL A 53 16.18 16.33 -2.15
C VAL A 53 16.16 17.41 -3.24
N LEU A 54 16.81 17.16 -4.39
CA LEU A 54 16.79 18.09 -5.52
C LEU A 54 15.37 18.26 -6.09
N SER A 55 14.64 17.16 -6.29
CA SER A 55 13.27 17.18 -6.80
C SER A 55 12.33 17.95 -5.88
N GLU A 56 12.42 17.74 -4.57
CA GLU A 56 11.60 18.47 -3.59
C GLU A 56 11.89 19.97 -3.60
N ARG A 57 13.16 20.35 -3.78
CA ARG A 57 13.59 21.73 -3.89
C ARG A 57 13.07 22.37 -5.18
N ILE A 58 13.15 21.67 -6.30
CA ILE A 58 12.61 22.11 -7.61
C ILE A 58 11.08 22.23 -7.54
N ALA A 59 10.37 21.26 -6.94
CA ALA A 59 8.91 21.30 -6.81
C ALA A 59 8.43 22.50 -5.99
N ARG A 60 9.07 22.78 -4.85
CA ARG A 60 8.77 23.98 -4.04
C ARG A 60 9.09 25.28 -4.78
N PHE A 61 10.13 25.26 -5.62
CA PHE A 61 10.55 26.40 -6.42
C PHE A 61 9.59 26.70 -7.59
N LEU A 62 9.11 25.66 -8.30
CA LEU A 62 8.16 25.80 -9.42
C LEU A 62 6.73 26.09 -8.95
N GLY A 63 6.30 25.56 -7.80
CA GLY A 63 4.94 25.76 -7.29
C GLY A 63 4.68 27.15 -6.70
N THR A 64 5.74 27.86 -6.31
CA THR A 64 5.62 29.22 -5.80
C THR A 64 5.76 30.17 -6.98
N GLY A 65 4.71 30.90 -7.38
CA GLY A 65 4.69 31.80 -8.56
C GLY A 65 5.83 32.84 -8.68
N ARG A 66 6.70 32.93 -7.67
CA ARG A 66 8.01 33.59 -7.67
C ARG A 66 8.92 33.21 -8.83
N PHE A 67 8.89 31.97 -9.34
CA PHE A 67 9.72 31.59 -10.50
C PHE A 67 9.36 32.40 -11.75
N ILE A 68 8.06 32.52 -12.03
CA ILE A 68 7.56 33.28 -13.19
C ILE A 68 7.94 34.75 -13.05
N VAL A 69 7.74 35.33 -11.86
CA VAL A 69 8.11 36.74 -11.59
C VAL A 69 9.59 36.99 -11.84
N TRP A 70 10.47 36.10 -11.35
CA TRP A 70 11.91 36.24 -11.56
C TRP A 70 12.31 36.10 -13.03
N MET A 71 11.73 35.13 -13.75
CA MET A 71 11.98 34.94 -15.18
C MET A 71 11.55 36.16 -16.00
N THR A 72 10.36 36.72 -15.71
CA THR A 72 9.89 37.95 -16.36
C THR A 72 10.80 39.13 -16.05
N LEU A 73 11.29 39.27 -14.81
CA LEU A 73 12.22 40.33 -14.43
C LEU A 73 13.52 40.25 -15.24
N VAL A 74 14.12 39.06 -15.36
CA VAL A 74 15.36 38.85 -16.11
C VAL A 74 15.18 39.23 -17.59
N ILE A 75 14.10 38.78 -18.22
CA ILE A 75 13.76 39.12 -19.61
C ILE A 75 13.55 40.63 -19.76
N ALA A 76 12.80 41.25 -18.84
CA ALA A 76 12.54 42.68 -18.86
C ALA A 76 13.82 43.51 -18.70
N VAL A 77 14.70 43.14 -17.75
CA VAL A 77 15.99 43.81 -17.55
C VAL A 77 16.86 43.68 -18.79
N TRP A 78 16.93 42.51 -19.42
CA TRP A 78 17.69 42.30 -20.66
C TRP A 78 17.17 43.16 -21.81
N LEU A 79 15.84 43.23 -21.95
CA LEU A 79 15.18 44.03 -22.98
C LEU A 79 15.45 45.52 -22.76
N VAL A 80 15.25 46.01 -21.53
CA VAL A 80 15.51 47.41 -21.15
C VAL A 80 16.97 47.76 -21.37
N TRP A 81 17.90 46.90 -20.97
CA TRP A 81 19.33 47.08 -21.21
C TRP A 81 19.63 47.24 -22.69
N ASN A 82 19.15 46.34 -23.56
CA ASN A 82 19.42 46.43 -24.99
C ASN A 82 18.74 47.61 -25.70
N ILE A 83 17.58 48.08 -25.21
CA ILE A 83 16.90 49.25 -25.77
C ILE A 83 17.60 50.55 -25.36
N THR A 84 17.92 50.68 -24.07
CA THR A 84 18.49 51.91 -23.50
C THR A 84 20.00 52.01 -23.67
N ALA A 85 20.69 50.89 -23.95
CA ALA A 85 22.12 50.88 -24.22
C ALA A 85 22.45 51.72 -25.47
N PRO A 86 23.49 52.56 -25.37
CA PRO A 86 24.08 53.24 -26.52
C PRO A 86 24.48 52.24 -27.62
N SER A 87 24.49 52.68 -28.89
CA SER A 87 24.75 51.83 -30.06
C SER A 87 26.07 51.02 -30.01
N TRP A 88 27.04 51.46 -29.22
CA TRP A 88 28.34 50.81 -29.01
C TRP A 88 28.35 49.75 -27.90
N LEU A 89 27.34 49.73 -27.01
CA LEU A 89 27.16 48.73 -25.93
C LEU A 89 25.98 47.79 -26.16
N ARG A 90 25.30 47.93 -27.30
CA ARG A 90 24.12 47.13 -27.66
C ARG A 90 24.56 45.74 -28.09
N TRP A 91 24.62 44.81 -27.13
CA TRP A 91 25.05 43.43 -27.37
C TRP A 91 24.04 42.60 -28.18
N ASP A 92 22.76 42.93 -28.13
CA ASP A 92 21.69 42.19 -28.82
C ASP A 92 20.66 43.17 -29.46
N PRO A 93 20.97 43.74 -30.64
CA PRO A 93 20.03 44.57 -31.40
C PRO A 93 18.78 43.80 -31.82
N TYR A 94 17.67 44.51 -32.08
CA TYR A 94 16.45 43.91 -32.64
C TYR A 94 16.80 43.08 -33.88
N PRO A 95 16.47 41.77 -33.96
CA PRO A 95 15.38 41.04 -33.27
C PRO A 95 15.76 40.21 -32.01
N PHE A 96 16.78 40.59 -31.24
CA PHE A 96 17.20 39.90 -29.99
C PHE A 96 17.57 38.42 -30.18
N ILE A 97 18.56 38.16 -31.04
CA ILE A 97 18.96 36.81 -31.42
C ILE A 97 19.55 36.04 -30.23
N PHE A 98 20.31 36.71 -29.36
CA PHE A 98 20.94 36.05 -28.21
C PHE A 98 19.91 35.64 -27.17
N LEU A 99 18.93 36.50 -26.88
CA LEU A 99 17.83 36.16 -25.98
C LEU A 99 17.04 34.95 -26.53
N THR A 100 16.80 34.93 -27.84
CA THR A 100 16.09 33.82 -28.51
C THR A 100 16.89 32.51 -28.44
N LEU A 101 18.19 32.55 -28.69
CA LEU A 101 19.09 31.39 -28.58
C LEU A 101 19.15 30.86 -27.14
N MET A 102 19.20 31.77 -26.15
CA MET A 102 19.21 31.38 -24.75
C MET A 102 17.89 30.73 -24.34
N LEU A 103 16.74 31.26 -24.75
CA LEU A 103 15.43 30.68 -24.44
C LEU A 103 15.22 29.32 -25.12
N SER A 104 15.69 29.16 -26.36
CA SER A 104 15.60 27.87 -27.07
C SER A 104 16.52 26.81 -26.43
N LEU A 105 17.72 27.19 -26.01
CA LEU A 105 18.58 26.33 -25.19
C LEU A 105 17.93 26.00 -23.84
N GLN A 106 17.30 26.99 -23.19
CA GLN A 106 16.60 26.80 -21.92
C GLN A 106 15.52 25.72 -22.04
N ALA A 107 14.70 25.79 -23.10
CA ALA A 107 13.67 24.78 -23.36
C ALA A 107 14.29 23.39 -23.65
N SER A 108 15.40 23.35 -24.40
CA SER A 108 16.07 22.10 -24.76
C SER A 108 16.66 21.37 -23.56
N TYR A 109 17.28 22.06 -22.61
CA TYR A 109 17.83 21.42 -21.39
C TYR A 109 16.75 21.14 -20.33
N ALA A 110 15.62 21.85 -20.36
CA ALA A 110 14.51 21.58 -19.46
C ALA A 110 13.87 20.21 -19.71
N ALA A 111 13.76 19.79 -20.97
CA ALA A 111 13.18 18.49 -21.36
C ALA A 111 13.84 17.28 -20.67
N PRO A 112 15.17 17.07 -20.71
CA PRO A 112 15.81 15.96 -20.02
C PRO A 112 15.72 16.05 -18.49
N LEU A 113 15.76 17.26 -17.92
CA LEU A 113 15.59 17.45 -16.48
C LEU A 113 14.18 17.07 -16.00
N ILE A 114 13.16 17.42 -16.80
CA ILE A 114 11.77 17.02 -16.57
C ILE A 114 11.60 15.51 -16.76
N LEU A 115 12.22 14.92 -17.80
CA LEU A 115 12.18 13.48 -18.03
C LEU A 115 12.81 12.69 -16.87
N LEU A 116 13.93 13.16 -16.32
CA LEU A 116 14.53 12.55 -15.12
C LEU A 116 13.65 12.72 -13.89
N ALA A 117 12.97 13.85 -13.73
CA ALA A 117 12.01 14.07 -12.64
C ALA A 117 10.77 13.18 -12.77
N GLN A 118 10.31 12.90 -13.99
CA GLN A 118 9.14 12.06 -14.28
C GLN A 118 9.41 10.56 -14.12
N ASN A 119 10.62 10.07 -14.46
CA ASN A 119 10.97 8.65 -14.36
C ASN A 119 10.80 8.11 -12.93
N ARG A 120 11.01 8.96 -11.91
CA ARG A 120 10.79 8.61 -10.50
C ARG A 120 9.34 8.75 -10.02
N GLN A 121 8.53 9.62 -10.63
CA GLN A 121 7.09 9.67 -10.32
C GLN A 121 6.42 8.38 -10.74
N GLY A 122 6.76 7.85 -11.93
CA GLY A 122 6.25 6.56 -12.40
C GLY A 122 6.58 5.37 -11.48
N ASP A 123 7.79 5.32 -10.91
CA ASP A 123 8.19 4.25 -9.98
C ASP A 123 7.47 4.34 -8.62
N ARG A 124 7.28 5.56 -8.09
CA ARG A 124 6.48 5.78 -6.87
C ARG A 124 5.00 5.50 -7.10
N ASP A 125 4.47 5.89 -8.26
CA ASP A 125 3.09 5.63 -8.65
C ASP A 125 2.86 4.13 -8.79
N ARG A 126 3.83 3.37 -9.29
CA ARG A 126 3.75 1.91 -9.37
C ARG A 126 3.66 1.26 -7.99
N VAL A 127 4.50 1.67 -7.04
CA VAL A 127 4.46 1.15 -5.66
C VAL A 127 3.15 1.56 -4.96
N THR A 128 2.70 2.80 -5.16
CA THR A 128 1.43 3.29 -4.63
C THR A 128 0.25 2.50 -5.18
N GLN A 129 0.23 2.24 -6.49
CA GLN A 129 -0.81 1.42 -7.13
C GLN A 129 -0.82 -0.02 -6.61
N GLU A 130 0.34 -0.64 -6.39
CA GLU A 130 0.40 -1.98 -5.80
C GLU A 130 -0.10 -2.00 -4.35
N GLN A 131 0.19 -0.95 -3.58
CA GLN A 131 -0.28 -0.80 -2.21
C GLN A 131 -1.78 -0.53 -2.15
N GLU A 132 -2.31 0.29 -3.05
CA GLU A 132 -3.73 0.58 -3.19
C GLU A 132 -4.52 -0.67 -3.59
N ARG A 133 -3.99 -1.50 -4.50
CA ARG A 133 -4.63 -2.78 -4.85
C ARG A 133 -4.77 -3.70 -3.63
N LYS A 134 -3.69 -3.87 -2.84
CA LYS A 134 -3.74 -4.69 -1.63
C LYS A 134 -4.68 -4.12 -0.56
N GLN A 135 -4.75 -2.80 -0.42
CA GLN A 135 -5.70 -2.16 0.48
C GLN A 135 -7.14 -2.33 0.01
N ASN A 136 -7.39 -2.23 -1.29
CA ASN A 136 -8.72 -2.43 -1.87
C ASN A 136 -9.20 -3.87 -1.70
N GLU A 137 -8.33 -4.87 -1.90
CA GLU A 137 -8.63 -6.28 -1.61
C GLU A 137 -9.01 -6.51 -0.14
N ARG A 138 -8.28 -5.88 0.79
CA ARG A 138 -8.61 -5.95 2.23
C ARG A 138 -9.92 -5.25 2.55
N SER A 139 -10.16 -4.08 1.96
CA SER A 139 -11.40 -3.30 2.15
C SER A 139 -12.64 -4.08 1.67
N ILE A 140 -12.51 -4.79 0.54
CA ILE A 140 -13.57 -5.67 0.03
C ILE A 140 -13.81 -6.82 1.03
N ALA A 141 -12.74 -7.47 1.51
CA ALA A 141 -12.86 -8.55 2.50
C ALA A 141 -13.49 -8.08 3.83
N ASP A 142 -13.11 -6.91 4.33
CA ASP A 142 -13.69 -6.31 5.54
C ASP A 142 -15.17 -5.97 5.33
N THR A 143 -15.54 -5.46 4.14
CA THR A 143 -16.93 -5.18 3.79
C THR A 143 -17.77 -6.46 3.72
N GLU A 144 -17.23 -7.53 3.13
CA GLU A 144 -17.88 -8.84 3.10
C GLU A 144 -18.04 -9.43 4.49
N TYR A 145 -17.01 -9.30 5.34
CA TYR A 145 -17.06 -9.74 6.74
C TYR A 145 -18.13 -8.98 7.53
N LEU A 146 -18.12 -7.64 7.47
CA LEU A 146 -19.13 -6.81 8.12
C LEU A 146 -20.55 -7.11 7.61
N THR A 147 -20.72 -7.35 6.31
CA THR A 147 -22.02 -7.70 5.74
C THR A 147 -22.51 -9.05 6.27
N ARG A 148 -21.63 -10.04 6.39
CA ARG A 148 -21.96 -11.34 6.98
C ARG A 148 -22.26 -11.22 8.47
N GLU A 149 -21.49 -10.42 9.20
CA GLU A 149 -21.69 -10.18 10.64
C GLU A 149 -23.02 -9.47 10.89
N ILE A 150 -23.38 -8.46 10.09
CA ILE A 150 -24.67 -7.77 10.14
C ILE A 150 -25.81 -8.72 9.78
N ALA A 151 -25.63 -9.60 8.80
CA ALA A 151 -26.63 -10.61 8.46
C ALA A 151 -26.85 -11.60 9.62
N ALA A 152 -25.77 -12.05 10.27
CA ALA A 152 -25.84 -12.92 11.44
C ALA A 152 -26.49 -12.21 12.65
N LEU A 153 -26.10 -10.95 12.91
CA LEU A 153 -26.71 -10.13 13.96
C LEU A 153 -28.20 -9.88 13.69
N ARG A 154 -28.58 -9.65 12.43
CA ARG A 154 -29.99 -9.52 12.02
C ARG A 154 -30.77 -10.81 12.22
N MET A 155 -30.18 -11.97 11.94
CA MET A 155 -30.81 -13.27 12.20
C MET A 155 -30.96 -13.51 13.70
N GLY A 156 -29.91 -13.29 14.49
CA GLY A 156 -29.96 -13.43 15.95
C GLY A 156 -30.94 -12.47 16.63
N LEU A 157 -30.99 -11.21 16.19
CA LEU A 157 -32.00 -10.25 16.66
C LEU A 157 -33.41 -10.62 16.16
N GLY A 158 -33.53 -11.14 14.93
CA GLY A 158 -34.80 -11.61 14.37
C GLY A 158 -35.39 -12.82 15.11
N GLU A 159 -34.53 -13.70 15.63
CA GLU A 159 -34.93 -14.84 16.47
C GLU A 159 -35.25 -14.41 17.91
N VAL A 160 -34.57 -13.40 18.46
CA VAL A 160 -34.71 -13.00 19.88
C VAL A 160 -35.76 -11.92 20.12
N ALA A 161 -36.02 -11.00 19.18
CA ALA A 161 -36.97 -9.93 19.43
C ALA A 161 -37.46 -9.27 18.15
N THR A 162 -38.77 -9.29 17.89
CA THR A 162 -39.38 -8.02 17.44
C THR A 162 -40.89 -7.91 17.61
N ARG A 163 -41.65 -9.01 17.66
CA ARG A 163 -43.11 -8.86 17.75
C ARG A 163 -43.73 -9.60 18.92
N ASP A 164 -43.57 -10.91 18.99
CA ASP A 164 -44.30 -11.68 20.00
C ASP A 164 -43.65 -11.56 21.38
N TRP A 165 -42.32 -11.56 21.47
CA TRP A 165 -41.60 -11.32 22.74
C TRP A 165 -41.75 -9.89 23.27
N ILE A 166 -41.57 -8.87 22.42
CA ILE A 166 -41.77 -7.46 22.84
C ILE A 166 -43.22 -7.22 23.26
N ARG A 167 -44.19 -7.85 22.56
CA ARG A 167 -45.61 -7.77 22.92
C ARG A 167 -45.89 -8.49 24.24
N SER A 168 -45.33 -9.66 24.49
CA SER A 168 -45.53 -10.38 25.75
C SER A 168 -44.93 -9.60 26.92
N GLU A 169 -43.72 -9.04 26.76
CA GLU A 169 -43.06 -8.27 27.82
C GLU A 169 -43.80 -6.97 28.13
N LEU A 170 -44.26 -6.25 27.09
CA LEU A 170 -45.11 -5.07 27.29
C LEU A 170 -46.46 -5.43 27.93
N GLN A 171 -47.05 -6.58 27.60
CA GLN A 171 -48.29 -7.03 28.22
C GLN A 171 -48.10 -7.44 29.67
N ASP A 172 -46.99 -8.11 30.00
CA ASP A 172 -46.66 -8.47 31.38
C ASP A 172 -46.37 -7.23 32.22
N LEU A 173 -45.59 -6.27 31.72
CA LEU A 173 -45.36 -4.99 32.41
C LEU A 173 -46.64 -4.18 32.61
N VAL A 174 -47.53 -4.14 31.60
CA VAL A 174 -48.83 -3.48 31.72
C VAL A 174 -49.73 -4.21 32.71
N ARG A 175 -49.74 -5.54 32.70
CA ARG A 175 -50.51 -6.36 33.65
C ARG A 175 -50.03 -6.13 35.08
N ASP A 176 -48.72 -6.14 35.31
CA ASP A 176 -48.12 -5.91 36.62
C ASP A 176 -48.45 -4.53 37.16
N MET A 177 -48.39 -3.48 36.31
CA MET A 177 -48.83 -2.15 36.69
C MET A 177 -50.33 -2.08 37.01
N VAL A 178 -51.18 -2.81 36.29
CA VAL A 178 -52.63 -2.86 36.58
C VAL A 178 -52.88 -3.57 37.89
N GLU A 179 -52.26 -4.72 38.12
CA GLU A 179 -52.35 -5.52 39.36
C GLU A 179 -51.96 -4.68 40.59
N HIS A 180 -50.87 -3.93 40.49
CA HIS A 180 -50.36 -3.08 41.58
C HIS A 180 -51.09 -1.73 41.72
N ARG A 181 -51.97 -1.32 40.80
CA ARG A 181 -52.76 -0.07 40.90
C ARG A 181 -54.13 -0.25 41.58
N VAL A 182 -54.54 -1.47 41.94
CA VAL A 182 -55.86 -1.74 42.56
C VAL A 182 -55.85 -1.56 44.10
N VAL A 183 -54.71 -1.23 44.72
CA VAL A 183 -54.63 -0.99 46.17
C VAL A 183 -54.94 0.48 46.51
N PHE A 184 -56.15 0.94 46.23
CA PHE A 184 -56.75 2.11 46.91
C PHE A 184 -58.16 1.72 47.36
N PRO A 185 -58.36 1.35 48.65
CA PRO A 185 -59.68 0.97 49.15
C PRO A 185 -60.60 2.20 49.23
N PRO A 186 -61.88 2.10 48.81
CA PRO A 186 -62.83 3.20 48.95
C PRO A 186 -63.19 3.40 50.44
N GLU A 187 -63.08 4.64 50.92
CA GLU A 187 -63.58 5.03 52.24
C GLU A 187 -65.07 4.68 52.36
N THR A 188 -65.40 3.86 53.37
CA THR A 188 -66.79 3.59 53.74
C THR A 188 -67.33 4.77 54.54
N VAL A 189 -68.10 5.64 53.88
CA VAL A 189 -68.89 6.67 54.57
C VAL A 189 -69.99 5.97 55.37
N ARG A 190 -69.77 5.90 56.68
CA ARG A 190 -70.71 5.40 57.68
C ARG A 190 -71.64 6.55 58.10
N GLY A 191 -72.91 6.50 57.71
CA GLY A 191 -74.01 7.29 58.29
C GLY A 191 -75.21 6.36 58.46
N ARG A 192 -75.41 5.79 59.65
CA ARG A 192 -76.30 6.27 60.73
C ARG A 192 -77.77 6.09 60.34
N GLU A 193 -78.34 4.96 60.75
CA GLU A 193 -79.36 4.86 61.82
C GLU A 193 -80.58 5.76 61.55
N ASP A 194 -81.72 5.15 61.23
CA ASP A 194 -82.94 5.20 62.06
C ASP A 194 -84.08 4.50 61.27
N SER A 195 -84.67 3.40 61.77
CA SER A 195 -85.69 3.29 62.85
C SER A 195 -87.11 3.39 62.28
N ASP A 196 -87.88 2.32 62.48
CA ASP A 196 -89.35 2.15 62.34
C ASP A 196 -89.97 2.29 60.93
N HIS A 197 -90.91 1.47 60.47
CA HIS A 197 -92.02 0.74 61.12
C HIS A 197 -92.39 -0.51 60.31
#